data_AF-A0A953YJ60-F1
#
_entry.id   AF-A0A953YJ60-F1
#
_cell.length_a   1.000
_cell.length_b   1.000
_cell.length_c   1.000
_cell.angle_alpha   90.00
_cell.angle_beta   90.00
_cell.angle_gamma   90.00
#
_symmetry.space_group_name_H-M   'P 1'
#
loop_
_entity.id
_entity.type
_entity.pdbx_description
1 polymer ?
#
loop_
_entity_poly.entity_id
_entity_poly.type
_entity_poly.pdbx_seq_one_letter_code
_entity_poly.pdbx_strand_id
1 'polypeptide(L)'
;TFGLGYAPFGWQHLEHQFPQDIEGLKALGLVRQSESGRDYDLLRDRVIFPIRDNQGRTIGFGGRALDDEVKPKYINSSDSPVFHKQHVLYGYYESRQQRADSWLVVEGYMDVIALYQAGIYGAIASMGTAINESQISRLLTLNPTLTLSFDGDSAGQKAAWRTLEVALPVLADDKELRFLTLPNNHDPDTFIKSQGGDAMREQIANAMPLSQYIF
;
A
#
# COMPACT_ATOMS: atom_id res chain seq x y z
N THR A 1 -8.46 -8.48 -11.16
CA THR A 1 -7.07 -8.12 -10.81
C THR A 1 -6.82 -8.17 -9.32
N PHE A 2 -7.25 -7.18 -8.51
CA PHE A 2 -6.90 -7.08 -7.08
C PHE A 2 -7.71 -7.96 -6.13
N GLY A 3 -8.81 -8.59 -6.58
CA GLY A 3 -9.60 -9.50 -5.74
C GLY A 3 -10.39 -8.81 -4.63
N LEU A 4 -10.79 -7.55 -4.81
CA LEU A 4 -11.54 -6.79 -3.81
C LEU A 4 -12.76 -7.57 -3.30
N GLY A 5 -13.03 -7.45 -2.00
CA GLY A 5 -14.13 -8.12 -1.33
C GLY A 5 -14.86 -7.21 -0.35
N TYR A 6 -15.78 -7.81 0.42
CA TYR A 6 -16.51 -7.12 1.48
C TYR A 6 -16.58 -8.02 2.70
N ALA A 7 -16.19 -7.49 3.86
CA ALA A 7 -16.45 -8.10 5.15
C ALA A 7 -17.77 -7.55 5.67
N PRO A 8 -18.82 -8.38 5.82
CA PRO A 8 -20.12 -7.93 6.27
C PRO A 8 -20.10 -7.39 7.70
N PHE A 9 -21.09 -6.59 8.04
CA PHE A 9 -21.37 -6.22 9.43
C PHE A 9 -21.68 -7.48 10.26
N GLY A 10 -21.15 -7.54 11.48
CA GLY A 10 -21.29 -8.68 12.39
C GLY A 10 -19.93 -9.12 12.95
N TRP A 11 -19.94 -9.95 13.99
CA TRP A 11 -18.76 -10.20 14.81
C TRP A 11 -18.06 -11.55 14.60
N GLN A 12 -18.75 -12.57 14.08
CA GLN A 12 -18.26 -13.97 14.13
C GLN A 12 -18.53 -14.71 12.80
N HIS A 13 -18.46 -14.01 11.66
CA HIS A 13 -18.72 -14.63 10.35
C HIS A 13 -17.64 -15.65 9.99
N LEU A 14 -16.36 -15.36 10.30
CA LEU A 14 -15.27 -16.29 10.00
C LEU A 14 -15.35 -17.54 10.86
N GLU A 15 -15.68 -17.40 12.14
CA GLU A 15 -15.88 -18.52 13.06
C GLU A 15 -16.99 -19.46 12.55
N HIS A 16 -18.14 -18.91 12.11
CA HIS A 16 -19.22 -19.71 11.56
C HIS A 16 -18.87 -20.39 10.24
N GLN A 17 -18.08 -19.73 9.39
CA GLN A 17 -17.70 -20.26 8.08
C GLN A 17 -16.57 -21.30 8.15
N PHE A 18 -15.66 -21.17 9.12
CA PHE A 18 -14.50 -22.04 9.31
C PHE A 18 -14.44 -22.60 10.75
N PRO A 19 -15.48 -23.33 11.19
CA PRO A 19 -15.60 -23.75 12.59
C PRO A 19 -14.52 -24.75 13.02
N GLN A 20 -13.83 -25.37 12.06
CA GLN A 20 -12.83 -26.39 12.32
C GLN A 20 -11.40 -25.83 12.50
N ASP A 21 -11.17 -24.54 12.22
CA ASP A 21 -9.81 -23.96 12.24
C ASP A 21 -9.79 -22.51 12.77
N ILE A 22 -10.45 -22.29 13.90
CA ILE A 22 -10.47 -20.99 14.58
C ILE A 22 -9.05 -20.56 15.01
N GLU A 23 -8.24 -21.52 15.47
CA GLU A 23 -6.86 -21.24 15.89
C GLU A 23 -5.98 -20.84 14.70
N GLY A 24 -6.19 -21.42 13.51
CA GLY A 24 -5.58 -20.93 12.27
C GLY A 24 -5.99 -19.50 11.94
N LEU A 25 -7.28 -19.17 12.06
CA LEU A 25 -7.78 -17.80 11.85
C LEU A 25 -7.18 -16.78 12.84
N LYS A 26 -6.97 -17.18 14.10
CA LYS A 26 -6.27 -16.39 15.11
C LYS A 26 -4.79 -16.22 14.78
N ALA A 27 -4.12 -17.30 14.37
CA ALA A 27 -2.71 -17.27 13.97
C ALA A 27 -2.47 -16.35 12.75
N LEU A 28 -3.45 -16.27 11.84
CA LEU A 28 -3.45 -15.35 10.71
C LEU A 28 -3.84 -13.91 11.08
N GLY A 29 -4.25 -13.67 12.33
CA GLY A 29 -4.69 -12.36 12.82
C GLY A 29 -6.02 -11.90 12.24
N LEU A 30 -6.85 -12.81 11.71
CA LEU A 30 -8.17 -12.53 11.14
C LEU A 30 -9.28 -12.60 12.20
N VAL A 31 -9.07 -13.43 13.22
CA VAL A 31 -9.89 -13.50 14.43
C VAL A 31 -9.05 -13.05 15.62
N ARG A 32 -9.65 -12.31 16.55
CA ARG A 32 -9.04 -11.87 17.81
C ARG A 32 -9.96 -12.21 18.97
N GLN A 33 -9.40 -12.32 20.16
CA GLN A 33 -10.17 -12.51 21.39
C GLN A 33 -10.32 -11.18 22.13
N SER A 34 -11.52 -10.89 22.63
CA SER A 34 -11.78 -9.76 23.51
C SER A 34 -11.26 -10.03 24.92
N GLU A 35 -11.19 -8.99 25.76
CA GLU A 35 -10.87 -9.13 27.19
C GLU A 35 -11.85 -10.05 27.94
N SER A 36 -13.10 -10.13 27.47
CA SER A 36 -14.12 -11.03 28.00
C SER A 36 -13.99 -12.48 27.50
N GLY A 37 -12.95 -12.80 26.72
CA GLY A 37 -12.69 -14.14 26.18
C GLY A 37 -13.48 -14.48 24.92
N ARG A 38 -14.23 -13.53 24.34
CA ARG A 38 -15.06 -13.77 23.15
C ARG A 38 -14.27 -13.52 21.87
N ASP A 39 -14.30 -14.49 20.97
CA ASP A 39 -13.69 -14.35 19.65
C ASP A 39 -14.50 -13.43 18.74
N TYR A 40 -13.79 -12.66 17.91
CA TYR A 40 -14.38 -11.78 16.92
C TYR A 40 -13.50 -11.58 15.67
N ASP A 41 -14.16 -11.35 14.54
CA ASP A 41 -13.53 -11.03 13.26
C ASP A 41 -12.85 -9.66 13.33
N LEU A 42 -11.58 -9.54 12.93
CA LEU A 42 -10.85 -8.26 12.94
C LEU A 42 -11.47 -7.23 11.98
N LEU A 43 -11.78 -7.67 10.76
CA LEU A 43 -12.31 -6.83 9.69
C LEU A 43 -13.83 -7.03 9.61
N ARG A 44 -14.59 -5.97 9.89
CA ARG A 44 -16.05 -5.98 9.96
C ARG A 44 -16.59 -4.72 9.31
N ASP A 45 -17.61 -4.87 8.49
CA ASP A 45 -18.23 -3.78 7.70
C ASP A 45 -17.22 -2.94 6.90
N ARG A 46 -16.41 -3.64 6.09
CA ARG A 46 -15.26 -3.06 5.38
C ARG A 46 -15.14 -3.57 3.95
N VAL A 47 -14.74 -2.69 3.04
CA VAL A 47 -14.16 -3.11 1.74
C VAL A 47 -12.83 -3.79 2.02
N ILE A 48 -12.63 -4.97 1.44
CA ILE A 48 -11.47 -5.82 1.67
C ILE A 48 -10.50 -5.73 0.50
N PHE A 49 -9.23 -5.57 0.84
CA PHE A 49 -8.09 -5.53 -0.07
C PHE A 49 -7.19 -6.74 0.23
N PRO A 50 -7.26 -7.84 -0.54
CA PRO A 50 -6.36 -8.96 -0.35
C PRO A 50 -4.91 -8.54 -0.61
N ILE A 51 -4.01 -8.92 0.28
CA ILE A 51 -2.57 -8.68 0.19
C ILE A 51 -1.91 -9.95 -0.31
N ARG A 52 -1.14 -9.84 -1.39
CA ARG A 52 -0.50 -10.98 -2.06
C ARG A 52 1.00 -11.00 -1.88
N ASP A 53 1.54 -12.21 -1.81
CA ASP A 53 2.97 -12.44 -1.91
C ASP A 53 3.47 -12.41 -3.37
N ASN A 54 4.77 -12.65 -3.57
CA ASN A 54 5.39 -12.66 -4.89
C ASN A 54 4.85 -13.74 -5.83
N GLN A 55 4.20 -14.79 -5.29
CA GLN A 55 3.61 -15.89 -6.05
C GLN A 55 2.11 -15.65 -6.33
N GLY A 56 1.53 -14.57 -5.81
CA GLY A 56 0.11 -14.24 -5.96
C GLY A 56 -0.80 -14.88 -4.93
N ARG A 57 -0.24 -15.54 -3.91
CA ARG A 57 -1.01 -16.14 -2.80
C ARG A 57 -1.47 -15.04 -1.86
N THR A 58 -2.73 -15.07 -1.45
CA THR A 58 -3.25 -14.16 -0.43
C THR A 58 -2.64 -14.53 0.93
N ILE A 59 -1.94 -13.58 1.54
CA ILE A 59 -1.23 -13.76 2.82
C ILE A 59 -1.79 -12.87 3.93
N GLY A 60 -2.57 -11.85 3.59
CA GLY A 60 -3.20 -10.95 4.54
C GLY A 60 -4.29 -10.12 3.89
N PHE A 61 -4.89 -9.22 4.66
CA PHE A 61 -5.96 -8.36 4.19
C PHE A 61 -5.85 -6.95 4.76
N GLY A 62 -6.05 -5.95 3.91
CA GLY A 62 -6.43 -4.60 4.31
C GLY A 62 -7.95 -4.45 4.30
N GLY A 63 -8.48 -3.55 5.12
CA GLY A 63 -9.91 -3.26 5.20
C GLY A 63 -10.20 -1.77 5.41
N ARG A 64 -10.97 -1.16 4.51
CA ARG A 64 -11.44 0.22 4.64
C ARG A 64 -12.89 0.24 5.13
N ALA A 65 -13.17 1.03 6.17
CA ALA A 65 -14.54 1.26 6.64
C ALA A 65 -15.38 1.89 5.51
N LEU A 66 -16.65 1.50 5.43
CA LEU A 66 -17.61 2.12 4.51
C LEU A 66 -17.99 3.53 4.94
N ASP A 67 -18.08 3.74 6.26
CA ASP A 67 -18.32 5.03 6.89
C ASP A 67 -16.99 5.67 7.34
N ASP A 68 -16.77 6.93 6.97
CA ASP A 68 -15.56 7.69 7.32
C ASP A 68 -15.51 8.11 8.81
N GLU A 69 -16.66 8.06 9.52
CA GLU A 69 -16.74 8.26 10.97
C GLU A 69 -16.15 7.09 11.76
N VAL A 70 -16.17 5.87 11.20
CA VAL A 70 -15.63 4.66 11.85
C VAL A 70 -14.10 4.72 11.90
N LYS A 71 -13.54 4.75 13.11
CA LYS A 71 -12.09 4.73 13.35
C LYS A 71 -11.58 3.36 13.82
N PRO A 72 -10.43 2.90 13.31
CA PRO A 72 -9.62 3.52 12.25
C PRO A 72 -10.26 3.32 10.85
N LYS A 73 -10.01 4.28 9.94
CA LYS A 73 -10.54 4.24 8.56
C LYS A 73 -10.00 3.03 7.78
N TYR A 74 -8.72 2.71 7.97
CA TYR A 74 -8.07 1.52 7.41
C TYR A 74 -7.53 0.61 8.52
N ILE A 75 -7.65 -0.70 8.32
CA ILE A 75 -7.08 -1.74 9.19
C ILE A 75 -6.34 -2.73 8.31
N ASN A 76 -5.14 -3.13 8.71
CA ASN A 76 -4.46 -4.28 8.13
C ASN A 76 -4.56 -5.45 9.10
N SER A 77 -4.63 -6.68 8.58
CA SER A 77 -4.41 -7.89 9.38
C SER A 77 -3.10 -7.77 10.17
N SER A 78 -3.05 -8.43 11.34
CA SER A 78 -1.81 -8.51 12.12
C SER A 78 -0.73 -9.23 11.33
N ASP A 79 0.54 -9.04 11.73
CA ASP A 79 1.60 -9.95 11.29
C ASP A 79 1.24 -11.39 11.67
N SER A 80 1.63 -12.32 10.81
CA SER A 80 1.33 -13.75 10.91
C SER A 80 2.49 -14.57 10.35
N PRO A 81 2.49 -15.91 10.46
CA PRO A 81 3.53 -16.76 9.88
C PRO A 81 3.71 -16.60 8.36
N VAL A 82 2.73 -16.01 7.66
CA VAL A 82 2.76 -15.82 6.20
C VAL A 82 2.78 -14.34 5.80
N PHE A 83 2.59 -13.41 6.73
CA PHE A 83 2.50 -11.98 6.45
C PHE A 83 3.30 -11.16 7.45
N HIS A 84 4.31 -10.45 6.94
CA HIS A 84 5.09 -9.49 7.69
C HIS A 84 5.05 -8.15 6.96
N LYS A 85 4.43 -7.13 7.58
CA LYS A 85 4.21 -5.81 6.95
C LYS A 85 5.49 -5.19 6.39
N GLN A 86 6.60 -5.38 7.08
CA GLN A 86 7.91 -4.83 6.69
C GLN A 86 8.49 -5.46 5.40
N HIS A 87 8.00 -6.61 4.96
CA HIS A 87 8.52 -7.30 3.76
C HIS A 87 7.57 -7.25 2.56
N VAL A 88 6.38 -6.67 2.75
CA VAL A 88 5.30 -6.72 1.75
C VAL A 88 4.94 -5.31 1.31
N LEU A 89 4.76 -5.17 -0.01
CA LEU A 89 4.28 -3.96 -0.66
C LEU A 89 3.03 -4.33 -1.45
N TYR A 90 1.92 -3.66 -1.18
CA TYR A 90 0.69 -3.88 -1.94
C TYR A 90 0.85 -3.38 -3.37
N GLY A 91 0.26 -4.07 -4.34
CA GLY A 91 0.42 -3.77 -5.76
C GLY A 91 1.71 -4.30 -6.39
N TYR A 92 2.65 -4.84 -5.59
CA TYR A 92 3.92 -5.35 -6.11
C TYR A 92 3.70 -6.56 -7.04
N TYR A 93 2.87 -7.52 -6.61
CA TYR A 93 2.55 -8.68 -7.42
C TYR A 93 1.85 -8.26 -8.72
N GLU A 94 0.84 -7.41 -8.64
CA GLU A 94 0.09 -6.90 -9.79
C GLU A 94 1.00 -6.16 -10.78
N SER A 95 1.91 -5.33 -10.28
CA SER A 95 2.89 -4.59 -11.09
C SER A 95 3.88 -5.53 -11.80
N ARG A 96 4.32 -6.59 -11.13
CA ARG A 96 5.15 -7.65 -11.74
C ARG A 96 4.42 -8.39 -12.86
N GLN A 97 3.14 -8.70 -12.67
CA GLN A 97 2.33 -9.36 -13.70
C GLN A 97 2.17 -8.48 -14.95
N GLN A 98 2.07 -7.17 -14.78
CA GLN A 98 2.01 -6.21 -15.89
C GLN A 98 3.39 -5.89 -16.49
N ARG A 99 4.47 -6.48 -15.98
CA ARG A 99 5.86 -6.17 -16.38
C ARG A 99 6.14 -4.67 -16.33
N ALA A 100 5.65 -4.01 -15.27
CA ALA A 100 5.92 -2.60 -15.04
C ALA A 100 7.43 -2.34 -15.10
N ASP A 101 7.80 -1.32 -15.87
CA ASP A 101 9.17 -0.87 -16.03
C ASP A 101 9.51 0.25 -15.06
N SER A 102 8.54 0.95 -14.51
CA SER A 102 8.69 2.03 -13.53
C SER A 102 8.09 1.63 -12.18
N TRP A 103 8.58 2.24 -11.10
CA TRP A 103 8.07 2.01 -9.74
C TRP A 103 7.71 3.33 -9.08
N LEU A 104 6.48 3.37 -8.54
CA LEU A 104 5.91 4.53 -7.85
C LEU A 104 5.41 4.10 -6.47
N VAL A 105 6.00 4.63 -5.41
CA VAL A 105 5.51 4.45 -4.05
C VAL A 105 4.40 5.47 -3.79
N VAL A 106 3.25 5.00 -3.34
CA VAL A 106 2.09 5.81 -2.95
C VAL A 106 1.64 5.44 -1.54
N GLU A 107 0.72 6.21 -0.96
CA GLU A 107 0.34 6.03 0.44
C GLU A 107 -0.58 4.84 0.68
N GLY A 108 -1.58 4.63 -0.21
CA GLY A 108 -2.69 3.74 0.09
C GLY A 108 -3.04 2.73 -1.00
N TYR A 109 -3.89 1.77 -0.60
CA TYR A 109 -4.50 0.79 -1.49
C TYR A 109 -5.26 1.43 -2.65
N MET A 110 -6.00 2.51 -2.35
CA MET A 110 -6.86 3.19 -3.31
C MET A 110 -6.04 3.87 -4.40
N ASP A 111 -4.91 4.49 -4.04
CA ASP A 111 -3.99 5.11 -5.00
C ASP A 111 -3.43 4.08 -5.98
N VAL A 112 -2.97 2.94 -5.47
CA VAL A 112 -2.47 1.82 -6.29
C VAL A 112 -3.54 1.35 -7.27
N ILE A 113 -4.78 1.20 -6.80
CA ILE A 113 -5.89 0.73 -7.64
C ILE A 113 -6.28 1.79 -8.68
N ALA A 114 -6.35 3.06 -8.31
CA ALA A 114 -6.69 4.16 -9.20
C ALA A 114 -5.65 4.31 -10.33
N LEU A 115 -4.36 4.27 -9.97
CA LEU A 115 -3.25 4.27 -10.93
C LEU A 115 -3.34 3.06 -11.88
N TYR A 116 -3.57 1.87 -11.33
CA TYR A 116 -3.72 0.66 -12.14
C TYR A 116 -4.92 0.77 -13.10
N GLN A 117 -6.06 1.30 -12.65
CA GLN A 117 -7.25 1.52 -13.47
C GLN A 117 -7.00 2.52 -14.60
N ALA A 118 -6.14 3.52 -14.37
CA ALA A 118 -5.66 4.46 -15.40
C ALA A 118 -4.57 3.86 -16.34
N GLY A 119 -4.25 2.57 -16.19
CA GLY A 119 -3.21 1.90 -16.96
C GLY A 119 -1.78 2.31 -16.56
N ILE A 120 -1.60 2.94 -15.40
CA ILE A 120 -0.31 3.30 -14.84
C ILE A 120 0.08 2.17 -13.87
N TYR A 121 0.87 1.24 -14.39
CA TYR A 121 1.37 0.09 -13.63
C TYR A 121 2.66 0.46 -12.88
N GLY A 122 3.05 -0.33 -11.87
CA GLY A 122 4.25 -0.04 -11.07
C GLY A 122 3.97 0.69 -9.75
N ALA A 123 2.71 1.08 -9.52
CA ALA A 123 2.27 1.67 -8.27
C ALA A 123 2.27 0.64 -7.14
N ILE A 124 2.85 1.02 -6.00
CA ILE A 124 2.95 0.19 -4.79
C ILE A 124 2.73 1.00 -3.53
N ALA A 125 2.18 0.38 -2.48
CA ALA A 125 1.99 1.03 -1.18
C ALA A 125 2.59 0.20 -0.04
N SER A 126 3.04 0.86 1.02
CA SER A 126 3.51 0.22 2.24
C SER A 126 2.34 -0.13 3.18
N MET A 127 2.52 -1.16 4.01
CA MET A 127 1.44 -1.77 4.80
C MET A 127 1.18 -1.06 6.15
N GLY A 128 0.97 0.25 6.09
CA GLY A 128 0.72 1.09 7.27
C GLY A 128 1.99 1.39 8.08
N THR A 129 3.15 1.29 7.44
CA THR A 129 4.47 1.62 7.98
C THR A 129 5.23 2.47 6.97
N ALA A 130 6.25 3.21 7.38
CA ALA A 130 7.19 3.77 6.42
C ALA A 130 7.83 2.65 5.58
N ILE A 131 8.15 2.95 4.32
CA ILE A 131 8.96 2.05 3.49
C ILE A 131 10.37 1.95 4.10
N ASN A 132 10.97 0.75 4.07
CA ASN A 132 12.28 0.51 4.67
C ASN A 132 13.39 0.32 3.61
N GLU A 133 14.64 0.34 4.08
CA GLU A 133 15.84 0.23 3.25
C GLU A 133 15.81 -1.03 2.36
N SER A 134 15.42 -2.19 2.91
CA SER A 134 15.36 -3.44 2.15
C SER A 134 14.33 -3.40 1.02
N GLN A 135 13.19 -2.74 1.24
CA GLN A 135 12.16 -2.54 0.24
C GLN A 135 12.65 -1.60 -0.87
N ILE A 136 13.29 -0.49 -0.51
CA ILE A 136 13.86 0.47 -1.48
C ILE A 136 14.96 -0.18 -2.31
N SER A 137 15.92 -0.85 -1.67
CA SER A 137 17.01 -1.58 -2.34
C SER A 137 16.49 -2.60 -3.34
N ARG A 138 15.45 -3.36 -2.95
CA ARG A 138 14.79 -4.33 -3.84
C ARG A 138 14.18 -3.66 -5.07
N LEU A 139 13.52 -2.52 -4.91
CA LEU A 139 12.91 -1.79 -6.02
C LEU A 139 13.98 -1.19 -6.95
N LEU A 140 15.05 -0.61 -6.39
CA LEU A 140 16.18 -0.05 -7.13
C LEU A 140 17.00 -1.09 -7.91
N THR A 141 16.92 -2.36 -7.50
CA THR A 141 17.48 -3.49 -8.26
C THR A 141 16.64 -3.81 -9.50
N LEU A 142 15.33 -3.55 -9.46
CA LEU A 142 14.40 -3.84 -10.56
C LEU A 142 14.37 -2.69 -11.59
N ASN A 143 14.45 -1.45 -11.13
CA ASN A 143 14.64 -0.27 -11.97
C ASN A 143 15.58 0.71 -11.26
N PRO A 144 16.56 1.33 -11.95
CA PRO A 144 17.47 2.30 -11.33
C PRO A 144 16.78 3.55 -10.78
N THR A 145 15.57 3.88 -11.23
CA THR A 145 14.78 5.03 -10.78
C THR A 145 13.58 4.59 -9.94
N LEU A 146 13.43 5.17 -8.76
CA LEU A 146 12.26 5.01 -7.90
C LEU A 146 11.57 6.36 -7.68
N THR A 147 10.28 6.44 -8.00
CA THR A 147 9.48 7.63 -7.74
C THR A 147 8.68 7.47 -6.45
N LEU A 148 8.62 8.51 -5.64
CA LEU A 148 7.91 8.57 -4.39
C LEU A 148 6.83 9.65 -4.48
N SER A 149 5.56 9.27 -4.33
CA SER A 149 4.43 10.20 -4.28
C SER A 149 4.16 10.59 -2.84
N PHE A 150 4.07 11.88 -2.58
CA PHE A 150 3.69 12.42 -1.29
C PHE A 150 2.71 13.57 -1.46
N ASP A 151 1.87 13.78 -0.45
CA ASP A 151 1.07 14.98 -0.36
C ASP A 151 1.99 16.21 -0.28
N GLY A 152 1.58 17.30 -0.92
CA GLY A 152 2.33 18.57 -0.89
C GLY A 152 2.31 19.29 0.47
N ASP A 153 1.66 18.71 1.47
CA ASP A 153 1.51 19.29 2.80
C ASP A 153 2.75 19.03 3.69
N SER A 154 2.73 19.62 4.90
CA SER A 154 3.84 19.48 5.84
C SER A 154 4.09 18.05 6.33
N ALA A 155 3.08 17.17 6.28
CA ALA A 155 3.20 15.78 6.68
C ALA A 155 3.85 14.96 5.56
N GLY A 156 3.42 15.17 4.32
CA GLY A 156 4.00 14.55 3.13
C GLY A 156 5.47 14.94 2.93
N GLN A 157 5.84 16.22 3.14
CA GLN A 157 7.25 16.65 3.10
C GLN A 157 8.11 15.94 4.16
N LYS A 158 7.58 15.74 5.37
CA LYS A 158 8.29 14.97 6.42
C LYS A 158 8.41 13.49 6.06
N ALA A 159 7.40 12.91 5.44
CA ALA A 159 7.43 11.53 4.97
C ALA A 159 8.46 11.34 3.84
N ALA A 160 8.53 12.30 2.91
CA ALA A 160 9.53 12.37 1.86
C ALA A 160 10.95 12.43 2.42
N TRP A 161 11.20 13.32 3.38
CA TRP A 161 12.50 13.45 4.02
C TRP A 161 12.94 12.18 4.75
N ARG A 162 12.02 11.55 5.51
CA ARG A 162 12.32 10.27 6.17
C ARG A 162 12.61 9.15 5.18
N THR A 163 11.87 9.11 4.06
CA THR A 163 12.11 8.10 3.03
C THR A 163 13.46 8.32 2.36
N LEU A 164 13.86 9.58 2.16
CA LEU A 164 15.20 9.92 1.69
C LEU A 164 16.28 9.41 2.67
N GLU A 165 16.16 9.70 3.97
CA GLU A 165 17.11 9.23 4.99
C GLU A 165 17.28 7.70 4.97
N VAL A 166 16.18 6.97 4.76
CA VAL A 166 16.18 5.50 4.65
C VAL A 166 16.78 5.01 3.32
N ALA A 167 16.67 5.80 2.25
CA ALA A 167 17.15 5.42 0.93
C ALA A 167 18.64 5.73 0.70
N LEU A 168 19.19 6.75 1.38
CA LEU A 168 20.58 7.19 1.21
C LEU A 168 21.62 6.05 1.27
N PRO A 169 21.55 5.08 2.22
CA PRO A 169 22.52 3.99 2.28
C PRO A 169 22.53 3.06 1.07
N VAL A 170 21.42 3.02 0.31
CA VAL A 170 21.23 2.10 -0.83
C VAL A 170 21.18 2.83 -2.17
N LEU A 171 21.41 4.15 -2.17
CA LEU A 171 21.42 4.98 -3.37
C LEU A 171 22.84 5.03 -3.97
N ALA A 172 23.18 4.03 -4.77
CA ALA A 172 24.42 4.02 -5.54
C ALA A 172 24.39 5.05 -6.69
N ASP A 173 25.56 5.36 -7.26
CA ASP A 173 25.73 6.38 -8.32
C ASP A 173 24.85 6.15 -9.57
N ASP A 174 24.45 4.90 -9.84
CA ASP A 174 23.59 4.51 -10.96
C ASP A 174 22.08 4.53 -10.61
N LYS A 175 21.71 4.96 -9.40
CA LYS A 175 20.34 4.96 -8.90
C LYS A 175 19.82 6.39 -8.71
N GLU A 176 18.52 6.57 -8.93
CA GLU A 176 17.83 7.85 -8.84
C GLU A 176 16.57 7.75 -7.98
N LEU A 177 16.36 8.72 -7.10
CA LEU A 177 15.07 8.96 -6.46
C LEU A 177 14.41 10.19 -7.06
N ARG A 178 13.11 10.09 -7.28
CA ARG A 178 12.27 11.19 -7.75
C ARG A 178 11.09 11.40 -6.81
N PHE A 179 10.65 12.64 -6.69
CA PHE A 179 9.60 13.07 -5.78
C PHE A 179 8.45 13.64 -6.61
N LEU A 180 7.30 12.98 -6.50
CA LEU A 180 6.07 13.41 -7.12
C LEU A 180 5.23 14.14 -6.08
N THR A 181 4.96 15.41 -6.35
CA THR A 181 4.02 16.23 -5.57
C THR A 181 2.91 16.69 -6.49
N LEU A 182 1.68 16.33 -6.14
CA LEU A 182 0.50 16.68 -6.93
C LEU A 182 -0.06 18.04 -6.50
N PRO A 183 -0.63 18.82 -7.45
CA PRO A 183 -1.17 20.14 -7.15
C PRO A 183 -2.42 20.05 -6.26
N ASN A 184 -2.72 21.16 -5.58
CA ASN A 184 -3.94 21.32 -4.75
C ASN A 184 -4.13 20.25 -3.66
N ASN A 185 -3.04 19.64 -3.18
CA ASN A 185 -3.05 18.55 -2.20
C ASN A 185 -3.89 17.35 -2.67
N HIS A 186 -3.89 17.08 -3.98
CA HIS A 186 -4.45 15.83 -4.48
C HIS A 186 -3.57 14.64 -4.09
N ASP A 187 -4.21 13.52 -3.76
CA ASP A 187 -3.61 12.19 -3.82
C ASP A 187 -3.75 11.62 -5.26
N PRO A 188 -3.04 10.53 -5.62
CA PRO A 188 -3.19 9.90 -6.92
C PRO A 188 -4.64 9.56 -7.29
N ASP A 189 -5.45 9.05 -6.35
CA ASP A 189 -6.86 8.72 -6.61
C ASP A 189 -7.70 9.95 -7.03
N THR A 190 -7.66 11.02 -6.24
CA THR A 190 -8.41 12.26 -6.50
C THR A 190 -7.84 13.04 -7.68
N PHE A 191 -6.53 12.99 -7.94
CA PHE A 191 -5.92 13.61 -9.11
C PHE A 191 -6.40 12.94 -10.40
N ILE A 192 -6.34 11.60 -10.46
CA ILE A 192 -6.80 10.86 -11.64
C ILE A 192 -8.30 11.09 -11.88
N LYS A 193 -9.11 11.11 -10.82
CA LYS A 193 -10.55 11.40 -10.93
C LYS A 193 -10.84 12.79 -11.50
N SER A 194 -10.00 13.79 -11.20
CA SER A 194 -10.22 15.18 -11.61
C SER A 194 -9.57 15.53 -12.94
N GLN A 195 -8.35 15.06 -13.22
CA GLN A 195 -7.54 15.43 -14.39
C GLN A 195 -7.33 14.29 -15.40
N GLY A 196 -7.61 13.04 -15.02
CA GLY A 196 -7.44 11.86 -15.86
C GLY A 196 -6.03 11.24 -15.83
N GLY A 197 -5.89 10.08 -16.48
CA GLY A 197 -4.66 9.29 -16.48
C GLY A 197 -3.51 9.92 -17.25
N ASP A 198 -3.78 10.60 -18.36
CA ASP A 198 -2.72 11.22 -19.17
C ASP A 198 -2.04 12.37 -18.42
N ALA A 199 -2.82 13.20 -17.73
CA ALA A 199 -2.28 14.23 -16.85
C ALA A 199 -1.43 13.62 -15.72
N MET A 200 -1.84 12.47 -15.16
CA MET A 200 -1.07 11.79 -14.13
C MET A 200 0.27 11.27 -14.65
N ARG A 201 0.33 10.75 -15.89
CA ARG A 201 1.60 10.35 -16.53
C ARG A 201 2.53 11.53 -16.72
N GLU A 202 1.99 12.69 -17.12
CA GLU A 202 2.77 13.93 -17.25
C GLU A 202 3.35 14.38 -15.91
N GLN A 203 2.56 14.33 -14.82
CA GLN A 203 3.04 14.64 -13.49
C GLN A 203 4.16 13.69 -13.05
N ILE A 204 4.01 12.37 -13.28
CA ILE A 204 5.04 11.37 -12.95
C ILE A 204 6.33 11.62 -13.76
N ALA A 205 6.22 11.92 -15.06
CA ALA A 205 7.39 12.19 -15.91
C ALA A 205 8.16 13.45 -15.45
N ASN A 206 7.44 14.42 -14.91
CA ASN A 206 7.98 15.67 -14.36
C ASN A 206 8.32 15.58 -12.87
N ALA A 207 8.25 14.40 -12.25
CA ALA A 207 8.61 14.22 -10.84
C ALA A 207 10.04 14.73 -10.57
N MET A 208 10.20 15.49 -9.50
CA MET A 208 11.41 16.23 -9.19
C MET A 208 12.56 15.27 -8.81
N PRO A 209 13.74 15.36 -9.43
CA PRO A 209 14.88 14.54 -9.04
C PRO A 209 15.40 14.94 -7.65
N LEU A 210 16.05 14.00 -6.96
CA LEU A 210 16.60 14.23 -5.62
C LEU A 210 17.49 15.48 -5.52
N SER A 211 18.31 15.74 -6.55
CA SER A 211 19.22 16.89 -6.61
C SER A 211 18.51 18.24 -6.67
N GLN A 212 17.24 18.29 -7.03
CA GLN A 212 16.42 19.51 -6.96
C GLN A 212 15.55 19.53 -5.70
N TYR A 213 15.23 18.36 -5.13
CA TYR A 213 14.40 18.27 -3.94
C TYR A 213 15.14 18.71 -2.66
N ILE A 214 16.46 18.47 -2.60
CA ILE A 214 17.29 18.83 -1.42
C ILE A 214 17.67 20.33 -1.40
N PHE A 215 17.70 21.01 -2.55
CA PHE A 215 18.22 22.38 -2.70
C PHE A 215 17.10 23.39 -2.94
#